data_AF-A0A0L6V6V8-F1
#
_entry.id   AF-A0A0L6V6V8-F1
#
_cell.length_a   1.000
_cell.length_b   1.000
_cell.length_c   1.000
_cell.angle_alpha   90.00
_cell.angle_beta   90.00
_cell.angle_gamma   90.00
#
_symmetry.space_group_name_H-M   'P 1'
#
loop_
_entity.id
_entity.type
_entity.pdbx_description
1 polymer ?
#
loop_
_entity_poly.entity_id
_entity_poly.type
_entity_poly.pdbx_seq_one_letter_code
_entity_poly.pdbx_strand_id
1 'polypeptide(L)'
;MKISGESEPVLVIQSSESSDFIWNFPSFPLGSRKDKQDKGTPRTSVLAVRKITSCLVHSKIWKRFYQMRLGIDFFSLEQWIQNAINKSERPASTSLKNRISEWLLIYLIYVDMIVTILPSPNHALVDRIQTFKRALTCFEEYTQFELRNYQTNNIGCESRLPVVWRYLTNWKNSDPDYEWMDLSMEKKKNPSCWKPFFNFVFVSSIDSFTAKIQAEMG
;
A
#
# COMPACT_ATOMS: atom_id res chain seq x y z
N MET A 1 -33.08 -26.43 2.52
CA MET A 1 -31.63 -26.31 2.27
C MET A 1 -31.36 -24.86 1.85
N LYS A 2 -30.96 -23.99 2.79
CA LYS A 2 -30.60 -22.60 2.50
C LYS A 2 -29.08 -22.58 2.29
N ILE A 3 -28.64 -22.19 1.10
CA ILE A 3 -27.24 -21.92 0.81
C ILE A 3 -26.94 -20.56 1.43
N SER A 4 -26.33 -20.56 2.61
CA SER A 4 -25.71 -19.39 3.20
C SER A 4 -24.43 -19.12 2.42
N GLY A 5 -24.50 -18.21 1.46
CA GLY A 5 -23.32 -17.54 0.93
C GLY A 5 -22.75 -16.67 2.05
N GLU A 6 -21.79 -17.22 2.80
CA GLU A 6 -20.99 -16.46 3.75
C GLU A 6 -20.23 -15.40 2.96
N SER A 7 -20.59 -14.14 3.17
CA SER A 7 -19.90 -12.99 2.62
C SER A 7 -18.45 -13.01 3.11
N GLU A 8 -17.50 -13.24 2.21
CA GLU A 8 -16.09 -13.08 2.52
C GLU A 8 -15.86 -11.68 3.11
N PRO A 9 -15.10 -11.55 4.21
CA PRO A 9 -14.82 -10.25 4.80
C PRO A 9 -13.83 -9.51 3.90
N VAL A 10 -14.36 -8.83 2.89
CA VAL A 10 -13.60 -7.90 2.05
C VAL A 10 -13.33 -6.64 2.89
N LEU A 11 -12.22 -5.96 2.62
CA LEU A 11 -11.97 -4.57 3.02
C LEU A 11 -12.97 -3.65 2.29
N VAL A 12 -14.28 -3.84 2.49
CA VAL A 12 -15.30 -3.23 1.62
C VAL A 12 -15.43 -1.75 1.95
N ILE A 13 -14.82 -0.89 1.14
CA ILE A 13 -15.51 0.32 0.72
C ILE A 13 -16.24 -0.08 -0.58
N GLN A 14 -17.57 -0.05 -0.59
CA GLN A 14 -18.32 -0.43 -1.78
C GLN A 14 -18.05 0.61 -2.87
N SER A 15 -17.45 0.20 -3.98
CA SER A 15 -17.02 1.10 -5.06
C SER A 15 -18.19 1.88 -5.68
N SER A 16 -19.39 1.29 -5.71
CA SER A 16 -20.62 1.93 -6.20
C SER A 16 -21.18 3.00 -5.27
N GLU A 17 -20.95 2.92 -3.96
CA GLU A 17 -21.41 3.90 -2.97
C GLU A 17 -20.37 4.98 -2.68
N SER A 18 -19.12 4.73 -3.07
CA SER A 18 -17.97 5.59 -2.77
C SER A 18 -17.45 6.34 -3.99
N SER A 19 -17.94 6.05 -5.21
CA SER A 19 -17.49 6.71 -6.44
C SER A 19 -17.58 8.24 -6.33
N ASP A 20 -18.70 8.78 -5.86
CA ASP A 20 -18.89 10.22 -5.73
C ASP A 20 -17.96 10.82 -4.68
N PHE A 21 -17.73 10.12 -3.57
CA PHE A 21 -16.78 10.57 -2.55
C PHE A 21 -15.33 10.52 -3.06
N ILE A 22 -14.95 9.46 -3.79
CA ILE A 22 -13.63 9.26 -4.36
C ILE A 22 -13.34 10.36 -5.40
N TRP A 23 -14.26 10.58 -6.34
CA TRP A 23 -14.07 11.53 -7.44
C TRP A 23 -14.20 13.00 -7.03
N ASN A 24 -14.84 13.27 -5.88
CA ASN A 24 -14.95 14.60 -5.29
C ASN A 24 -14.06 14.77 -4.05
N PHE A 25 -13.21 13.79 -3.73
CA PHE A 25 -12.33 13.90 -2.57
C PHE A 25 -11.49 15.17 -2.74
N PRO A 26 -11.59 16.14 -1.82
CA PRO A 26 -10.93 17.41 -2.00
C PRO A 26 -9.44 17.15 -2.10
N SER A 27 -8.90 17.37 -3.29
CA SER A 27 -7.48 17.45 -3.50
C SER A 27 -7.02 18.67 -2.71
N PHE A 28 -6.66 18.47 -1.44
CA PHE A 28 -6.11 19.51 -0.59
C PHE A 28 -5.04 20.24 -1.40
N PRO A 29 -5.16 21.55 -1.63
CA PRO A 29 -4.13 22.28 -2.33
C PRO A 29 -2.86 22.17 -1.49
N LEU A 30 -1.89 21.40 -1.98
CA LEU A 30 -0.52 21.49 -1.55
C LEU A 30 -0.02 22.86 -2.00
N GLY A 31 -0.29 23.88 -1.17
CA GLY A 31 0.21 25.24 -1.37
C GLY A 31 -0.70 26.13 -2.21
N SER A 32 -1.77 26.65 -1.62
CA SER A 32 -2.23 28.02 -1.89
C SER A 32 -3.35 28.39 -0.93
N ARG A 33 -2.98 28.89 0.24
CA ARG A 33 -3.53 30.15 0.78
C ARG A 33 -2.80 30.48 2.07
N LYS A 34 -2.14 31.64 2.04
CA LYS A 34 -1.95 32.47 3.22
C LYS A 34 -3.34 32.78 3.77
N ASP A 35 -3.88 31.92 4.61
CA ASP A 35 -4.97 32.30 5.50
C ASP A 35 -4.80 31.57 6.84
N LYS A 36 -4.55 32.43 7.82
CA LYS A 36 -4.65 32.32 9.27
C LYS A 36 -5.24 31.02 9.83
N GLN A 37 -4.50 30.47 10.80
CA GLN A 37 -4.96 29.51 11.82
C GLN A 37 -5.48 28.17 11.31
N ASP A 38 -4.58 27.18 11.24
CA ASP A 38 -4.94 25.81 11.58
C ASP A 38 -3.94 25.29 12.62
N LYS A 39 -4.13 25.76 13.86
CA LYS A 39 -3.39 25.28 15.03
C LYS A 39 -4.01 23.95 15.44
N GLY A 40 -3.40 22.83 15.06
CA GLY A 40 -3.52 21.59 15.85
C GLY A 40 -3.74 20.29 15.08
N THR A 41 -4.21 20.30 13.83
CA THR A 41 -4.51 19.04 13.12
C THR A 41 -3.28 18.54 12.35
N PRO A 42 -2.70 17.37 12.70
CA PRO A 42 -1.55 16.85 11.99
C PRO A 42 -1.91 16.50 10.54
N ARG A 43 -1.03 16.81 9.59
CA ARG A 43 -1.20 16.42 8.18
C ARG A 43 -1.43 14.90 8.08
N THR A 44 -2.31 14.47 7.16
CA THR A 44 -2.66 13.05 6.94
C THR A 44 -1.44 12.16 6.74
N SER A 45 -0.38 12.65 6.10
CA SER A 45 0.89 11.91 5.96
C SER A 45 1.59 11.64 7.29
N VAL A 46 1.55 12.58 8.24
CA VAL A 46 2.11 12.41 9.58
C VAL A 46 1.29 11.37 10.36
N LEU A 47 -0.03 11.44 10.26
CA LEU A 47 -0.92 10.44 10.85
C LEU A 47 -0.69 9.06 10.24
N ALA A 48 -0.54 8.97 8.91
CA ALA A 48 -0.25 7.73 8.22
C ALA A 48 1.08 7.11 8.67
N VAL A 49 2.14 7.91 8.86
CA VAL A 49 3.40 7.41 9.42
C VAL A 49 3.22 6.84 10.83
N ARG A 50 2.45 7.50 11.69
CA ARG A 50 2.15 6.99 13.04
C ARG A 50 1.34 5.68 12.99
N LYS A 51 0.33 5.63 12.12
CA LYS A 51 -0.51 4.45 11.90
C LYS A 51 0.26 3.28 11.30
N ILE A 52 1.23 3.53 10.43
CA ILE A 52 2.16 2.49 9.94
C ILE A 52 2.89 1.85 11.12
N THR A 53 3.46 2.66 12.03
CA THR A 53 4.16 2.11 13.21
C THR A 53 3.22 1.25 14.06
N SER A 54 1.99 1.71 14.31
CA SER A 54 0.98 0.92 15.03
C SER A 54 0.62 -0.38 14.31
N CYS A 55 0.41 -0.32 12.98
CA CYS A 55 0.09 -1.47 12.15
C CYS A 55 1.18 -2.54 12.18
N LEU A 56 2.46 -2.12 12.17
CA LEU A 56 3.62 -3.04 12.18
C LEU A 56 3.76 -3.82 13.49
N VAL A 57 3.22 -3.31 14.61
CA VAL A 57 3.10 -4.08 15.87
C VAL A 57 2.28 -5.36 15.64
N HIS A 58 1.28 -5.30 14.76
CA HIS A 58 0.42 -6.42 14.38
C HIS A 58 0.89 -7.13 13.10
N SER A 59 2.15 -6.98 12.71
CA SER A 59 2.69 -7.52 11.45
C SER A 59 2.50 -9.03 11.28
N LYS A 60 2.60 -9.82 12.36
CA LYS A 60 2.37 -11.28 12.32
C LYS A 60 0.96 -11.63 11.87
N ILE A 61 -0.03 -10.89 12.37
CA ILE A 61 -1.44 -11.07 12.03
C ILE A 61 -1.64 -10.75 10.54
N TRP A 62 -1.16 -9.59 10.09
CA TRP A 62 -1.25 -9.20 8.68
C TRP A 62 -0.54 -10.17 7.72
N LYS A 63 0.65 -10.66 8.08
CA LYS A 63 1.35 -11.69 7.29
C LYS A 63 0.52 -12.97 7.18
N ARG A 64 -0.03 -13.45 8.31
CA ARG A 64 -0.89 -14.65 8.32
C ARG A 64 -2.15 -14.45 7.47
N PHE A 65 -2.78 -13.28 7.57
CA PHE A 65 -3.94 -12.92 6.75
C PHE A 65 -3.64 -13.06 5.26
N TYR A 66 -2.55 -12.44 4.78
CA TYR A 66 -2.16 -12.48 3.38
C TYR A 66 -1.67 -13.86 2.93
N GLN A 67 -1.01 -14.61 3.81
CA GLN A 67 -0.63 -15.98 3.54
C GLN A 67 -1.88 -16.87 3.31
N MET A 68 -2.90 -16.74 4.16
CA MET A 68 -4.14 -17.53 4.03
C MET A 68 -4.98 -17.11 2.83
N ARG A 69 -5.13 -15.80 2.59
CA ARG A 69 -6.00 -15.25 1.54
C ARG A 69 -5.42 -15.35 0.15
N LEU A 70 -4.10 -15.12 0.02
CA LEU A 70 -3.45 -14.92 -1.27
C LEU A 70 -2.34 -15.94 -1.54
N GLY A 71 -2.08 -16.86 -0.60
CA GLY A 71 -1.03 -17.85 -0.72
C GLY A 71 0.39 -17.26 -0.69
N ILE A 72 0.56 -16.06 -0.12
CA ILE A 72 1.86 -15.39 -0.07
C ILE A 72 2.77 -16.10 0.93
N ASP A 73 3.91 -16.61 0.44
CA ASP A 73 4.95 -17.21 1.26
C ASP A 73 5.93 -16.15 1.76
N PHE A 74 5.65 -15.60 2.95
CA PHE A 74 6.52 -14.62 3.58
C PHE A 74 7.88 -15.18 3.98
N PHE A 75 8.03 -16.49 4.20
CA PHE A 75 9.32 -17.08 4.52
C PHE A 75 10.24 -17.05 3.30
N SER A 76 9.73 -17.47 2.14
CA SER A 76 10.45 -17.38 0.87
C SER A 76 10.80 -15.94 0.50
N LEU A 77 9.89 -14.99 0.72
CA LEU A 77 10.14 -13.56 0.49
C LEU A 77 11.24 -13.01 1.41
N GLU A 78 11.27 -13.39 2.68
CA GLU A 78 12.33 -12.97 3.61
C GLU A 78 13.71 -13.53 3.23
N GLN A 79 13.76 -14.76 2.72
CA GLN A 79 14.99 -15.35 2.17
C GLN A 79 15.44 -14.63 0.90
N TRP A 80 14.49 -14.32 0.02
CA TRP A 80 14.76 -13.54 -1.19
C TRP A 80 15.32 -12.14 -0.84
N ILE A 81 14.72 -11.41 0.13
CA ILE A 81 15.22 -10.10 0.57
C ILE A 81 16.66 -10.22 1.07
N GLN A 82 16.95 -11.23 1.90
CA GLN A 82 18.30 -11.45 2.41
C GLN A 82 19.29 -11.70 1.27
N ASN A 83 18.92 -12.51 0.29
CA ASN A 83 19.75 -12.80 -0.87
C ASN A 83 19.96 -11.57 -1.76
N ALA A 84 18.94 -10.73 -1.94
CA ALA A 84 19.03 -9.50 -2.70
C ALA A 84 20.00 -8.50 -2.04
N ILE A 85 19.95 -8.37 -0.70
CA ILE A 85 20.90 -7.55 0.05
C ILE A 85 22.32 -8.11 -0.07
N ASN A 86 22.51 -9.42 0.10
CA ASN A 86 23.83 -10.06 0.02
C ASN A 86 24.48 -9.92 -1.36
N LYS A 87 23.68 -9.85 -2.43
CA LYS A 87 24.16 -9.62 -3.81
C LYS A 87 24.42 -8.14 -4.12
N SER A 88 23.95 -7.23 -3.27
CA SER A 88 24.22 -5.81 -3.43
C SER A 88 25.60 -5.46 -2.87
N GLU A 89 26.23 -4.42 -3.41
CA GLU A 89 27.50 -3.87 -2.87
C GLU A 89 27.33 -3.21 -1.49
N ARG A 90 26.09 -3.19 -0.96
CA ARG A 90 25.76 -2.58 0.31
C ARG A 90 26.09 -3.51 1.48
N PRO A 91 26.60 -2.99 2.61
CA PRO A 91 26.79 -3.79 3.81
C PRO A 91 25.47 -4.42 4.25
N ALA A 92 25.44 -5.75 4.31
CA ALA A 92 24.28 -6.47 4.81
C ALA A 92 24.06 -6.13 6.29
N SER A 93 22.88 -5.61 6.62
CA SER A 93 22.49 -5.36 8.00
C SER A 93 21.11 -5.93 8.28
N THR A 94 20.94 -6.51 9.47
CA THR A 94 19.63 -6.99 9.95
C THR A 94 18.60 -5.86 9.95
N SER A 95 19.04 -4.62 10.22
CA SER A 95 18.17 -3.44 10.18
C SER A 95 17.61 -3.16 8.78
N LEU A 96 18.41 -3.32 7.73
CA LEU A 96 17.96 -3.13 6.35
C LEU A 96 16.98 -4.24 5.93
N LYS A 97 17.29 -5.50 6.26
CA LYS A 97 16.39 -6.64 6.00
C LYS A 97 15.01 -6.43 6.62
N ASN A 98 14.98 -6.09 7.91
CA ASN A 98 13.73 -5.86 8.64
C ASN A 98 12.94 -4.72 8.01
N ARG A 99 13.63 -3.65 7.61
CA ARG A 99 13.02 -2.45 7.03
C ARG A 99 12.41 -2.70 5.65
N ILE A 100 13.09 -3.44 4.77
CA ILE A 100 12.51 -3.87 3.48
C ILE A 100 11.30 -4.77 3.70
N SER A 101 11.37 -5.68 4.69
CA SER A 101 10.26 -6.56 5.04
C SER A 101 9.04 -5.79 5.58
N GLU A 102 9.27 -4.75 6.38
CA GLU A 102 8.21 -3.83 6.84
C GLU A 102 7.60 -3.06 5.68
N TRP A 103 8.42 -2.56 4.75
CA TRP A 103 7.93 -1.87 3.56
C TRP A 103 7.09 -2.76 2.67
N LEU A 104 7.51 -4.01 2.45
CA LEU A 104 6.75 -5.00 1.72
C LEU A 104 5.35 -5.17 2.32
N LEU A 105 5.26 -5.34 3.64
CA LEU A 105 3.96 -5.54 4.29
C LEU A 105 3.04 -4.32 4.12
N ILE A 106 3.57 -3.11 4.34
CA ILE A 106 2.77 -1.88 4.18
C ILE A 106 2.40 -1.67 2.71
N TYR A 107 3.31 -1.95 1.79
CA TYR A 107 3.06 -1.93 0.35
C TYR A 107 1.88 -2.85 -0.02
N LEU A 108 1.88 -4.11 0.45
CA LEU A 108 0.79 -5.05 0.21
C LEU A 108 -0.55 -4.55 0.76
N ILE A 109 -0.55 -3.92 1.94
CA ILE A 109 -1.75 -3.32 2.53
C ILE A 109 -2.30 -2.19 1.65
N TYR A 110 -1.44 -1.33 1.12
CA TYR A 110 -1.85 -0.29 0.17
C TYR A 110 -2.35 -0.86 -1.16
N VAL A 111 -1.69 -1.87 -1.71
CA VAL A 111 -2.14 -2.58 -2.91
C VAL A 111 -3.55 -3.15 -2.69
N ASP A 112 -3.79 -3.83 -1.56
CA ASP A 112 -5.09 -4.40 -1.22
C ASP A 112 -6.19 -3.32 -1.15
N MET A 113 -5.90 -2.19 -0.50
CA MET A 113 -6.82 -1.06 -0.45
C MET A 113 -7.10 -0.48 -1.84
N ILE A 114 -6.06 -0.28 -2.67
CA ILE A 114 -6.21 0.26 -4.02
C ILE A 114 -7.07 -0.67 -4.86
N VAL A 115 -6.75 -1.97 -4.88
CA VAL A 115 -7.48 -2.98 -5.67
C VAL A 115 -8.92 -3.13 -5.19
N THR A 116 -9.17 -2.95 -3.89
CA THR A 116 -10.51 -3.08 -3.34
C THR A 116 -11.38 -1.84 -3.61
N ILE A 117 -10.80 -0.64 -3.54
CA ILE A 117 -11.53 0.62 -3.71
C ILE A 117 -11.69 0.99 -5.19
N LEU A 118 -10.65 0.75 -5.99
CA LEU A 118 -10.60 1.02 -7.41
C LEU A 118 -10.71 -0.30 -8.17
N PRO A 119 -11.91 -0.71 -8.61
CA PRO A 119 -12.05 -1.87 -9.48
C PRO A 119 -11.33 -1.62 -10.81
N SER A 120 -10.90 -2.70 -11.50
CA SER A 120 -10.35 -2.59 -12.85
C SER A 120 -11.34 -1.87 -13.77
N PRO A 121 -10.86 -1.03 -14.69
CA PRO A 121 -11.69 -0.18 -15.55
C PRO A 121 -12.64 -0.98 -16.45
N ASN A 122 -12.36 -2.27 -16.66
CA ASN A 122 -13.24 -3.16 -17.42
C ASN A 122 -14.39 -3.75 -16.58
N HIS A 123 -14.51 -3.40 -15.29
CA HIS A 123 -15.42 -4.02 -14.32
C HIS A 123 -15.34 -5.55 -14.24
N ALA A 124 -14.30 -6.14 -14.84
CA ALA A 124 -14.00 -7.54 -14.70
C ALA A 124 -13.61 -7.81 -13.25
N LEU A 125 -13.97 -8.99 -12.74
CA LEU A 125 -13.45 -9.48 -11.48
C LEU A 125 -11.92 -9.50 -11.59
N VAL A 126 -11.27 -8.52 -10.98
CA VAL A 126 -9.81 -8.47 -10.90
C VAL A 126 -9.38 -9.76 -10.23
N ASP A 127 -8.57 -10.55 -10.92
CA ASP A 127 -7.93 -11.71 -10.31
C ASP A 127 -6.93 -11.18 -9.28
N ARG A 128 -7.42 -11.03 -8.04
CA ARG A 128 -6.66 -10.50 -6.91
C ARG A 128 -5.35 -11.28 -6.75
N ILE A 129 -5.36 -12.59 -6.95
CA ILE A 129 -4.14 -13.41 -6.81
C ILE A 129 -3.12 -12.98 -7.87
N GLN A 130 -3.53 -12.80 -9.12
CA GLN A 130 -2.62 -12.36 -10.18
C GLN A 130 -2.14 -10.92 -9.99
N THR A 131 -3.01 -10.00 -9.58
CA THR A 131 -2.62 -8.63 -9.28
C THR A 131 -1.58 -8.58 -8.16
N PHE A 132 -1.76 -9.38 -7.10
CA PHE A 132 -0.78 -9.46 -6.02
C PHE A 132 0.53 -10.14 -6.44
N LYS A 133 0.48 -11.14 -7.32
CA LYS A 133 1.70 -11.71 -7.90
C LYS A 133 2.48 -10.67 -8.70
N ARG A 134 1.81 -9.89 -9.55
CA ARG A 134 2.43 -8.79 -10.30
C ARG A 134 2.98 -7.70 -9.38
N ALA A 135 2.23 -7.34 -8.33
CA ALA A 135 2.68 -6.40 -7.30
C ALA A 135 3.96 -6.88 -6.59
N LEU A 136 4.02 -8.17 -6.22
CA LEU A 136 5.21 -8.77 -5.62
C LEU A 136 6.40 -8.77 -6.58
N THR A 137 6.23 -9.20 -7.83
CA THR A 137 7.31 -9.14 -8.84
C THR A 137 7.81 -7.71 -9.04
N CYS A 138 6.92 -6.73 -9.12
CA CYS A 138 7.28 -5.33 -9.26
C CYS A 138 8.05 -4.81 -8.03
N PHE A 139 7.63 -5.20 -6.82
CA PHE A 139 8.34 -4.88 -5.58
C PHE A 139 9.75 -5.47 -5.59
N GLU A 140 9.90 -6.72 -6.02
CA GLU A 140 11.18 -7.42 -6.07
C GLU A 140 12.16 -6.75 -7.04
N GLU A 141 11.72 -6.48 -8.27
CA GLU A 141 12.51 -5.80 -9.29
C GLU A 141 12.93 -4.39 -8.85
N TYR A 142 11.99 -3.62 -8.28
CA TYR A 142 12.28 -2.27 -7.82
C TYR A 142 13.21 -2.26 -6.61
N THR A 143 13.08 -3.22 -5.69
CA THR A 143 14.02 -3.41 -4.58
C THR A 143 15.43 -3.69 -5.09
N GLN A 144 15.59 -4.55 -6.10
CA GLN A 144 16.89 -4.83 -6.69
C GLN A 144 17.49 -3.58 -7.36
N PHE A 145 16.67 -2.82 -8.09
CA PHE A 145 17.08 -1.54 -8.67
C PHE A 145 17.56 -0.55 -7.60
N GLU A 146 16.80 -0.38 -6.52
CA GLU A 146 17.11 0.49 -5.40
C GLU A 146 18.41 0.05 -4.68
N LEU A 147 18.59 -1.26 -4.46
CA LEU A 147 19.81 -1.80 -3.84
C LEU A 147 21.06 -1.64 -4.71
N ARG A 148 20.95 -1.74 -6.03
CA ARG A 148 22.08 -1.50 -6.95
C ARG A 148 22.46 -0.03 -7.00
N ASN A 149 21.50 0.88 -6.86
CA ASN A 149 21.71 2.33 -6.90
C ASN A 149 21.85 2.95 -5.49
N TYR A 150 22.31 2.19 -4.49
CA TYR A 150 22.33 2.64 -3.09
C TYR A 150 23.24 3.86 -2.82
N GLN A 151 24.22 4.13 -3.69
CA GLN A 151 25.09 5.30 -3.56
C GLN A 151 24.33 6.62 -3.79
N THR A 152 23.25 6.58 -4.57
CA THR A 152 22.37 7.73 -4.83
C THR A 152 21.08 7.64 -3.99
N ASN A 153 20.67 6.45 -3.56
CA ASN A 153 19.40 6.22 -2.86
C ASN A 153 19.59 5.95 -1.36
N ASN A 154 19.02 6.81 -0.51
CA ASN A 154 19.22 6.76 0.94
C ASN A 154 18.22 5.83 1.68
N ILE A 155 18.08 4.61 1.15
CA ILE A 155 17.15 3.56 1.60
C ILE A 155 17.31 3.23 3.09
N GLY A 156 18.48 3.48 3.69
CA GLY A 156 18.72 3.23 5.12
C GLY A 156 18.09 4.25 6.07
N CYS A 157 17.85 5.49 5.61
CA CYS A 157 17.46 6.61 6.46
C CYS A 157 16.10 7.21 6.12
N GLU A 158 15.55 6.92 4.94
CA GLU A 158 14.23 7.40 4.54
C GLU A 158 13.08 7.00 5.48
N SER A 159 12.02 7.81 5.53
CA SER A 159 10.80 7.39 6.23
C SER A 159 10.04 6.34 5.41
N ARG A 160 9.27 5.47 6.08
CA ARG A 160 8.58 4.34 5.42
C ARG A 160 7.59 4.78 4.35
N LEU A 161 6.83 5.83 4.62
CA LEU A 161 5.70 6.24 3.77
C LEU A 161 6.15 6.75 2.38
N PRO A 162 7.14 7.66 2.25
CA PRO A 162 7.67 8.04 0.94
C PRO A 162 8.20 6.86 0.12
N VAL A 163 8.93 5.93 0.76
CA VAL A 163 9.44 4.73 0.08
C VAL A 163 8.28 3.89 -0.43
N VAL A 164 7.33 3.51 0.43
CA VAL A 164 6.15 2.72 0.02
C VAL A 164 5.42 3.37 -1.16
N TRP A 165 5.21 4.69 -1.13
CA TRP A 165 4.58 5.38 -2.26
C TRP A 165 5.39 5.36 -3.55
N ARG A 166 6.72 5.30 -3.48
CA ARG A 166 7.57 5.11 -4.66
C ARG A 166 7.36 3.73 -5.29
N TYR A 167 7.29 2.69 -4.46
CA TYR A 167 6.99 1.33 -4.89
C TYR A 167 5.58 1.21 -5.46
N LEU A 168 4.58 1.84 -4.83
CA LEU A 168 3.21 1.89 -5.36
C LEU A 168 3.13 2.60 -6.70
N THR A 169 3.86 3.70 -6.88
CA THR A 169 3.95 4.40 -8.16
C THR A 169 4.61 3.54 -9.22
N ASN A 170 5.67 2.79 -8.89
CA ASN A 170 6.29 1.87 -9.84
C ASN A 170 5.34 0.74 -10.25
N TRP A 171 4.63 0.16 -9.29
CA TRP A 171 3.66 -0.91 -9.54
C TRP A 171 2.48 -0.48 -10.39
N LYS A 172 1.80 0.61 -10.03
CA LYS A 172 0.63 1.07 -10.80
C LYS A 172 0.99 1.40 -12.25
N ASN A 173 2.20 1.91 -12.50
CA ASN A 173 2.68 2.22 -13.85
C ASN A 173 3.06 0.97 -14.65
N SER A 174 3.30 -0.14 -13.97
CA SER A 174 3.69 -1.42 -14.59
C SER A 174 2.51 -2.39 -14.72
N ASP A 175 1.41 -2.18 -13.99
CA ASP A 175 0.24 -3.06 -14.01
C ASP A 175 -0.84 -2.50 -14.96
N PRO A 176 -1.18 -3.22 -16.06
CA PRO A 176 -2.16 -2.74 -17.04
C PRO A 176 -3.55 -2.45 -16.46
N ASP A 177 -3.92 -3.10 -15.36
CA ASP A 177 -5.22 -2.88 -14.71
C ASP A 177 -5.28 -1.57 -13.91
N TYR A 178 -4.13 -0.92 -13.66
CA TYR A 178 -4.00 0.26 -12.79
C TYR A 178 -3.21 1.43 -13.39
N GLU A 179 -2.61 1.27 -14.58
CA GLU A 179 -1.92 2.36 -15.30
C GLU A 179 -2.83 3.58 -15.51
N TRP A 180 -4.13 3.34 -15.71
CA TRP A 180 -5.15 4.38 -15.88
C TRP A 180 -5.28 5.34 -14.69
N MET A 181 -4.81 4.97 -13.50
CA MET A 181 -4.91 5.81 -12.30
C MET A 181 -4.30 7.19 -12.52
N ASP A 182 -3.22 7.27 -13.31
CA ASP A 182 -2.58 8.53 -13.68
C ASP A 182 -3.33 9.25 -14.82
N LEU A 183 -3.81 8.49 -15.82
CA LEU A 183 -4.57 9.02 -16.96
C LEU A 183 -5.93 9.62 -16.58
N SER A 184 -6.62 9.06 -15.58
CA SER A 184 -7.91 9.57 -15.09
C SER A 184 -7.82 10.99 -14.50
N MET A 185 -6.61 11.38 -14.06
CA MET A 185 -6.38 12.63 -13.34
C MET A 185 -5.75 13.72 -14.22
N GLU A 186 -5.10 13.36 -15.34
CA GLU A 186 -4.66 14.33 -16.35
C GLU A 186 -5.83 15.14 -16.91
N LYS A 187 -6.99 14.51 -17.12
CA LYS A 187 -8.22 15.19 -17.57
C LYS A 187 -8.75 16.23 -16.58
N LYS A 188 -8.41 16.12 -15.28
CA LYS A 188 -8.89 17.03 -14.20
C LYS A 188 -7.85 18.03 -13.70
N LYS A 189 -6.68 18.19 -14.36
CA LYS A 189 -5.60 19.13 -13.96
C LYS A 189 -5.14 19.00 -12.50
N ASN A 190 -5.25 17.83 -11.86
CA ASN A 190 -4.70 17.65 -10.51
C ASN A 190 -4.13 16.24 -10.27
N PRO A 191 -2.90 15.96 -10.73
CA PRO A 191 -2.29 14.63 -10.72
C PRO A 191 -1.92 14.09 -9.32
N SER A 192 -2.32 14.74 -8.22
CA SER A 192 -1.77 14.48 -6.86
C SER A 192 -2.78 13.97 -5.83
N CYS A 193 -4.00 13.56 -6.21
CA CYS A 193 -5.07 13.27 -5.22
C CYS A 193 -5.02 11.86 -4.60
N TRP A 194 -4.50 10.85 -5.31
CA TRP A 194 -4.59 9.46 -4.85
C TRP A 194 -3.78 9.21 -3.59
N LYS A 195 -2.57 9.76 -3.50
CA LYS A 195 -1.71 9.59 -2.33
C LYS A 195 -2.35 10.17 -1.06
N PRO A 196 -2.81 11.44 -1.03
CA PRO A 196 -3.59 11.97 0.08
C PRO A 196 -4.85 11.15 0.40
N PHE A 197 -5.60 10.72 -0.62
CA PHE A 197 -6.81 9.92 -0.45
C PHE A 197 -6.54 8.57 0.24
N PHE A 198 -5.64 7.76 -0.30
CA PHE A 198 -5.35 6.44 0.29
C PHE A 198 -4.65 6.55 1.65
N ASN A 199 -3.86 7.61 1.89
CA ASN A 199 -3.35 7.87 3.24
C ASN A 199 -4.50 8.16 4.22
N PHE A 200 -5.52 8.92 3.78
CA PHE A 200 -6.70 9.20 4.60
C PHE A 200 -7.48 7.92 4.89
N VAL A 201 -7.73 7.10 3.87
CA VAL A 201 -8.41 5.80 4.02
C VAL A 201 -7.64 4.90 4.98
N PHE A 202 -6.33 4.76 4.78
CA PHE A 202 -5.47 3.96 5.65
C PHE A 202 -5.57 4.42 7.11
N VAL A 203 -5.40 5.72 7.37
CA VAL A 203 -5.47 6.27 8.73
C VAL A 203 -6.83 6.03 9.38
N SER A 204 -7.90 6.14 8.61
CA SER A 204 -9.28 6.02 9.10
C SER A 204 -9.72 4.57 9.34
N SER A 205 -9.06 3.58 8.72
CA SER A 205 -9.59 2.22 8.65
C SER A 205 -8.66 1.12 9.21
N ILE A 206 -7.34 1.35 9.26
CA ILE A 206 -6.37 0.29 9.54
C ILE A 206 -6.54 -0.38 10.91
N ASP A 207 -6.92 0.37 11.95
CA ASP A 207 -7.14 -0.17 13.29
C ASP A 207 -8.35 -1.11 13.31
N SER A 208 -9.48 -0.66 12.72
CA SER A 208 -10.71 -1.44 12.63
C SER A 208 -10.49 -2.74 11.84
N PHE A 209 -9.74 -2.65 10.73
CA PHE A 209 -9.38 -3.84 9.96
C PHE A 209 -8.45 -4.77 10.72
N THR A 210 -7.44 -4.24 11.41
CA THR A 210 -6.55 -5.05 12.25
C THR A 210 -7.34 -5.79 13.34
N ALA A 211 -8.26 -5.12 14.02
CA ALA A 211 -9.10 -5.72 15.05
C ALA A 211 -10.01 -6.83 14.49
N LYS A 212 -10.62 -6.59 13.32
CA LYS A 212 -11.46 -7.59 12.64
C LYS A 212 -10.65 -8.82 12.22
N ILE A 213 -9.51 -8.62 11.57
CA ILE A 213 -8.61 -9.68 11.15
C ILE A 213 -8.12 -10.50 12.36
N GLN A 214 -7.84 -9.83 13.48
CA GLN A 214 -7.45 -10.50 14.71
C GLN A 214 -8.57 -11.37 15.30
N ALA A 215 -9.82 -10.89 15.26
CA ALA A 215 -10.98 -11.67 15.71
C ALA A 215 -11.28 -12.87 14.83
N GLU A 216 -11.01 -12.79 13.52
CA GLU A 216 -11.19 -13.91 12.57
C GLU A 216 -10.09 -14.98 12.69
N MET A 217 -8.94 -14.65 13.27
CA MET A 217 -7.77 -15.55 13.37
C MET A 217 -7.44 -16.04 14.78
N GLY A 218 -8.12 -15.52 15.81
CA GLY A 218 -8.03 -15.96 17.20
C GLY A 218 -9.03 -17.07 17.48
#